data_AF-A0A8S3CTF3-F1
#
_entry.id   AF-A0A8S3CTF3-F1
#
_cell.length_a   1.000
_cell.length_b   1.000
_cell.length_c   1.000
_cell.angle_alpha   90.00
_cell.angle_beta   90.00
_cell.angle_gamma   90.00
#
_symmetry.space_group_name_H-M   'P 1'
#
loop_
_entity.id
_entity.type
_entity.pdbx_description
1 polymer ?
#
loop_
_entity_poly.entity_id
_entity_poly.type
_entity_poly.pdbx_seq_one_letter_code
_entity_poly.pdbx_strand_id
1 'polypeptide(L)' 'MGPQNAPAAFQKTMYAVMKSCREFCHVFLDDIIICSKSFDEHINHLKLAFEALAKQKLVLNASKCELAVQQVVVLGH' A
#
# COMPACT_ATOMS: atom_id res chain seq x y z
N MET A 1 5.81 17.84 -19.95
CA MET A 1 4.33 17.77 -20.00
C MET A 1 3.96 16.30 -19.87
N GLY A 2 3.55 15.86 -18.67
CA GLY A 2 3.16 14.47 -18.42
C GLY A 2 1.65 14.29 -18.63
N PRO A 3 1.16 13.09 -18.97
CA PRO A 3 -0.26 12.86 -19.17
C PRO A 3 -1.02 13.22 -17.89
N GLN A 4 -1.90 14.22 -18.00
CA GLN A 4 -2.67 14.80 -16.89
C GLN A 4 -3.57 13.78 -16.16
N ASN A 5 -3.78 12.60 -16.77
CA ASN A 5 -4.57 11.48 -16.24
C ASN A 5 -3.75 10.28 -15.72
N ALA A 6 -2.41 10.29 -15.85
CA ALA A 6 -1.56 9.21 -15.33
C ALA A 6 -1.76 8.92 -13.83
N PRO A 7 -1.83 9.92 -12.93
CA PRO A 7 -2.04 9.65 -11.51
C PRO A 7 -3.43 9.06 -11.23
N ALA A 8 -4.47 9.49 -11.95
CA ALA A 8 -5.82 8.96 -11.78
C ALA A 8 -5.96 7.50 -12.25
N ALA A 9 -5.27 7.13 -13.33
CA ALA A 9 -5.24 5.75 -13.81
C ALA A 9 -4.47 4.84 -12.84
N PHE A 10 -3.31 5.30 -12.34
CA PHE A 10 -2.51 4.57 -11.38
C PHE A 10 -3.25 4.36 -10.06
N GLN A 11 -3.92 5.40 -9.55
CA GLN A 11 -4.71 5.32 -8.34
C GLN A 11 -5.86 4.32 -8.47
N LYS A 12 -6.59 4.30 -9.60
CA LYS A 12 -7.65 3.28 -9.83
C LYS A 12 -7.10 1.87 -9.81
N THR A 13 -5.93 1.65 -10.42
CA THR A 13 -5.26 0.36 -10.39
C THR A 13 -4.90 -0.01 -8.96
N MET A 14 -4.26 0.87 -8.18
CA MET A 14 -3.91 0.60 -6.78
C MET A 14 -5.13 0.28 -5.92
N TYR A 15 -6.22 1.03 -6.09
CA TYR A 15 -7.49 0.73 -5.41
C TYR A 15 -8.06 -0.63 -5.80
N ALA A 16 -7.93 -1.04 -7.06
CA ALA A 16 -8.38 -2.36 -7.52
C ALA A 16 -7.50 -3.48 -6.97
N VAL A 17 -6.17 -3.31 -6.94
CA VAL A 17 -5.22 -4.28 -6.36
C VAL A 17 -5.47 -4.45 -4.87
N MET A 18 -5.61 -3.34 -4.15
CA MET A 18 -5.80 -3.31 -2.70
C MET A 18 -7.26 -3.52 -2.28
N LYS A 19 -8.18 -3.79 -3.21
CA LYS A 19 -9.60 -3.97 -2.92
C LYS A 19 -9.84 -5.08 -1.88
N SER A 20 -9.08 -6.17 -1.95
CA SER A 20 -9.16 -7.29 -1.01
C SER A 20 -8.55 -6.97 0.36
N CYS A 21 -7.75 -5.91 0.48
CA CYS A 21 -7.08 -5.49 1.70
C CYS A 21 -7.70 -4.22 2.30
N ARG A 22 -8.80 -3.69 1.74
CA ARG A 22 -9.35 -2.36 2.05
C ARG A 22 -9.72 -2.15 3.52
N GLU A 23 -9.96 -3.22 4.28
CA GLU A 23 -10.30 -3.13 5.70
C GLU A 23 -9.11 -2.68 6.56
N PHE A 24 -7.89 -3.07 6.19
CA PHE A 24 -6.66 -2.81 6.94
C PHE A 24 -5.61 -2.01 6.14
N CYS A 25 -5.88 -1.73 4.87
CA CYS A 25 -4.97 -1.06 3.94
C CYS A 25 -5.59 0.25 3.40
N HIS A 26 -4.86 1.35 3.53
CA HIS A 26 -5.19 2.66 3.00
C HIS A 26 -4.22 3.03 1.88
N VAL A 27 -4.75 3.40 0.72
CA VAL A 27 -3.97 3.78 -0.46
C VAL A 27 -4.06 5.28 -0.67
N PHE A 28 -2.91 5.96 -0.69
CA PHE A 28 -2.78 7.40 -0.95
C PHE A 28 -1.81 7.62 -2.10
N LEU A 29 -2.33 7.83 -3.31
CA LEU A 29 -1.52 8.00 -4.53
C LEU A 29 -0.51 6.87 -4.74
N ASP A 30 0.75 7.08 -4.34
CA ASP A 30 1.87 6.13 -4.44
C ASP A 30 2.15 5.39 -3.13
N ASP A 31 1.57 5.85 -2.01
CA ASP A 31 1.81 5.30 -0.68
C ASP A 31 0.71 4.30 -0.29
N ILE A 32 1.14 3.20 0.33
CA ILE A 32 0.29 2.13 0.85
C ILE A 32 0.54 2.00 2.34
N ILE A 33 -0.51 2.20 3.13
CA ILE A 33 -0.45 2.24 4.59
C ILE A 33 -1.23 1.05 5.12
N ILE A 34 -0.59 0.19 5.90
CA ILE A 34 -1.21 -1.00 6.48
C ILE A 34 -1.26 -0.82 7.99
N CYS A 35 -2.45 -0.86 8.56
CA CYS A 35 -2.67 -0.68 10.00
C CYS A 35 -3.28 -1.95 10.59
N SER A 36 -2.89 -2.34 11.79
CA SER A 36 -3.34 -3.59 12.43
C SER A 36 -3.34 -3.43 13.94
N LYS A 37 -4.19 -4.21 14.64
CA LYS A 37 -4.33 -4.10 16.10
C LYS A 37 -3.23 -4.84 16.86
N SER A 38 -2.70 -5.91 16.26
CA SER A 38 -1.65 -6.74 16.84
C SER A 38 -0.54 -6.99 15.82
N PHE A 39 0.67 -7.29 16.30
CA PHE A 39 1.80 -7.61 15.43
C PHE A 39 1.56 -8.87 14.58
N ASP A 40 0.97 -9.91 15.17
CA ASP A 40 0.64 -11.16 14.43
C ASP A 40 -0.34 -10.91 13.28
N GLU A 41 -1.42 -10.16 13.54
CA GLU A 41 -2.34 -9.69 12.50
C GLU A 41 -1.62 -8.85 11.44
N HIS A 42 -0.69 -7.98 11.86
CA HIS A 42 0.08 -7.14 10.95
C HIS A 42 0.93 -7.97 9.97
N ILE A 43 1.55 -9.05 10.43
CA ILE A 43 2.29 -9.97 9.55
C ILE A 43 1.35 -10.61 8.51
N ASN A 44 0.17 -11.06 8.93
CA ASN A 44 -0.82 -11.61 8.00
C ASN A 44 -1.30 -10.56 6.98
N HIS A 45 -1.59 -9.34 7.41
CA HIS A 45 -1.98 -8.25 6.53
C HIS A 45 -0.89 -7.87 5.53
N LEU A 46 0.37 -7.78 5.96
CA LEU A 46 1.52 -7.55 5.09
C LEU A 46 1.63 -8.63 4.02
N LYS A 47 1.46 -9.90 4.41
CA LYS A 47 1.51 -11.03 3.47
C LYS A 47 0.42 -10.93 2.40
N LEU A 48 -0.82 -10.61 2.80
CA LEU A 48 -1.93 -10.42 1.87
C LEU A 48 -1.70 -9.24 0.93
N ALA A 49 -1.19 -8.11 1.44
CA ALA A 49 -0.89 -6.94 0.63
C ALA A 49 0.24 -7.22 -0.38
N PHE A 50 1.33 -7.85 0.04
CA PHE A 50 2.42 -8.24 -0.85
C PHE A 50 1.97 -9.25 -1.91
N GLU A 51 1.11 -10.20 -1.56
CA GLU A 51 0.56 -11.14 -2.55
C GLU A 51 -0.31 -10.42 -3.59
N ALA A 52 -1.13 -9.45 -3.17
CA ALA A 52 -1.92 -8.63 -4.07
C ALA A 52 -1.04 -7.81 -5.04
N LEU A 53 0.02 -7.19 -4.52
CA LEU A 53 1.01 -6.45 -5.33
C LEU A 53 1.73 -7.36 -6.32
N ALA A 54 2.19 -8.54 -5.86
CA ALA A 54 2.89 -9.51 -6.68
C ALA A 54 2.02 -10.02 -7.85
N LYS A 55 0.72 -10.27 -7.62
CA LYS A 55 -0.24 -10.66 -8.68
C LYS A 55 -0.34 -9.63 -9.81
N GLN A 56 -0.08 -8.36 -9.50
CA GLN A 56 -0.16 -7.24 -10.44
C GLN A 56 1.22 -6.79 -10.92
N LYS A 57 2.28 -7.53 -10.59
CA LYS A 57 3.69 -7.23 -10.92
C LYS A 57 4.14 -5.85 -10.44
N LEU A 58 3.56 -5.38 -9.34
CA LEU A 58 3.94 -4.14 -8.70
C LEU A 58 5.08 -4.43 -7.73
N VAL A 59 6.12 -3.60 -7.80
CA VAL A 59 7.32 -3.76 -6.98
C VAL A 59 7.39 -2.56 -6.04
N LEU A 60 7.52 -2.85 -4.75
CA LEU A 60 7.76 -1.84 -3.74
C LEU A 60 9.24 -1.47 -3.71
N ASN A 61 9.51 -0.20 -3.45
CA ASN A 61 10.87 0.25 -3.21
C ASN A 61 11.23 -0.03 -1.74
N ALA A 62 11.92 -1.14 -1.49
CA ALA A 62 12.29 -1.58 -0.14
C ALA A 62 13.04 -0.51 0.66
N SER A 63 13.87 0.33 0.02
CA SER A 63 14.60 1.42 0.68
C SER A 63 13.71 2.56 1.15
N LYS A 64 12.47 2.64 0.67
CA LYS A 64 11.45 3.62 1.06
C LYS A 64 10.33 3.01 1.90
N CYS A 65 10.35 1.70 2.13
CA CYS A 65 9.32 1.02 2.90
C CYS A 65 9.68 1.01 4.39
N GLU A 66 8.85 1.65 5.20
CA GLU A 66 8.86 1.48 6.65
C GLU A 66 7.93 0.31 7.01
N LEU A 67 8.51 -0.84 7.35
CA LEU A 67 7.77 -2.06 7.65
C LEU A 67 7.72 -2.32 9.15
N ALA A 68 6.55 -2.74 9.65
CA ALA A 68 6.35 -3.17 11.03
C ALA A 68 6.80 -2.17 12.10
N VAL A 69 6.63 -0.87 11.82
CA VAL A 69 6.89 0.22 12.76
C VAL A 69 5.67 0.48 13.65
N GLN A 70 5.89 0.90 14.89
CA GLN A 70 4.79 1.24 15.82
C GLN A 70 4.08 2.55 15.43
N GLN A 71 4.80 3.46 14.76
CA GLN A 71 4.27 4.70 14.21
C GLN A 71 4.93 4.92 12.85
N VAL A 72 4.15 5.37 11.87
CA VAL A 72 4.62 5.75 10.55
C VAL A 72 4.17 7.18 10.29
N VAL A 73 5.08 8.03 9.84
CA VAL A 73 4.75 9.40 9.45
C VAL A 73 4.27 9.37 8.01
N VAL A 74 3.00 9.67 7.81
CA VAL A 74 2.37 9.70 6.48
C VAL A 74 2.21 11.15 6.07
N LEU A 75 2.75 11.51 4.90
CA LEU A 75 2.57 12.83 4.27
C LEU A 75 3.06 14.04 5.10
N GLY A 76 3.99 13.82 6.05
CA GLY A 76 4.67 14.91 6.77
C GLY A 76 3.90 15.53 7.94
N HIS A 77 2.94 14.82 8.54
CA HIS A 77 2.29 15.21 9.80
C HIS A 77 2.24 14.05 10.81
#